data_AF-A0A812PNG8-F1
#
_entry.id   AF-A0A812PNG8-F1
#
_cell.length_a   1.000
_cell.length_b   1.000
_cell.length_c   1.000
_cell.angle_alpha   90.00
_cell.angle_beta   90.00
_cell.angle_gamma   90.00
#
_symmetry.space_group_name_H-M   'P 1'
#
loop_
_entity.id
_entity.type
_entity.pdbx_description
1 polymer ?
#
loop_
_entity_poly.entity_id
_entity_poly.type
_entity_poly.pdbx_seq_one_letter_code
_entity_poly.pdbx_strand_id
1 'polypeptide(L)'
;DPAYVPECKEESDPGSEKFDQTIMNEVAEELKDTDNPCGLVFSTPKTKKKKTGLPPDNFFGIPDIDGYGDKFESDIDNEGEGMSYYAWNLGDVDEPGKSGLTPTTVKECADREIARDFQLAKWQNEHRKVEWFNDLAEEVQDWLEATPDVDVASPGPTIKAGKILSAVAKVARKIIKVNNNQRLIGRNSRFVAADNEDCNSVQHGLARTFCDLHCVRDAVKKGDAAILTSLEEGVSVLQREMRNLFQAYFPGSSQSASLLAASQHEDFQQMRAGLATDVREMRQLLQRNLHPTAKIASQRALRAFQSAVQGTREVGQELGNISGMQFLAEETGRLKATLKASAQTQTSYAVTVERRTAAFVVSMNKVLRAKTRTLGIYRTAASKSRLRQSILSEGLQDDLRELSFVATLRALDASWWDLRKELDRYLDTYE
;
A
#
# COMPACT_ATOMS: atom_id res chain seq x y z
N ASP A 1 -21.32 -8.51 -24.54
CA ASP A 1 -20.62 -8.10 -23.30
C ASP A 1 -20.93 -6.67 -22.92
N PRO A 2 -21.10 -6.37 -21.62
CA PRO A 2 -21.16 -5.00 -21.16
C PRO A 2 -19.87 -4.27 -21.54
N ALA A 3 -20.00 -3.08 -22.13
CA ALA A 3 -18.86 -2.28 -22.54
C ALA A 3 -18.18 -1.67 -21.31
N TYR A 4 -17.26 -2.40 -20.67
CA TYR A 4 -16.43 -1.92 -19.55
C TYR A 4 -15.58 -0.71 -19.97
N VAL A 5 -15.24 0.15 -19.00
CA VAL A 5 -14.27 1.22 -19.27
C VAL A 5 -12.91 0.58 -19.61
N PRO A 6 -12.08 1.19 -20.48
CA PRO A 6 -10.85 0.57 -20.98
C PRO A 6 -9.94 0.02 -19.88
N GLU A 7 -9.80 0.76 -18.77
CA GLU A 7 -8.95 0.40 -17.63
C GLU A 7 -9.48 -0.76 -16.79
N CYS A 8 -10.73 -1.16 -17.00
CA CYS A 8 -11.40 -2.24 -16.26
C CYS A 8 -11.70 -3.46 -17.14
N LYS A 9 -11.09 -3.54 -18.33
CA LYS A 9 -11.15 -4.74 -19.16
C LYS A 9 -10.22 -5.82 -18.61
N GLU A 10 -10.48 -7.07 -18.98
CA GLU A 10 -9.69 -8.23 -18.55
C GLU A 10 -8.19 -8.03 -18.87
N GLU A 11 -7.86 -7.43 -20.02
CA GLU A 11 -6.48 -7.20 -20.43
C GLU A 11 -5.71 -6.25 -19.49
N SER A 12 -6.41 -5.39 -18.75
CA SER A 12 -5.81 -4.43 -17.80
C SER A 12 -5.92 -4.87 -16.32
N ASP A 13 -6.60 -5.98 -16.03
CA ASP A 13 -6.79 -6.50 -14.67
C ASP A 13 -5.77 -7.62 -14.35
N PRO A 14 -4.81 -7.42 -13.43
CA PRO A 14 -3.82 -8.41 -13.02
C PRO A 14 -4.40 -9.71 -12.45
N GLY A 15 -5.68 -9.73 -12.08
CA GLY A 15 -6.38 -10.93 -11.64
C GLY A 15 -6.94 -11.79 -12.78
N SER A 16 -6.91 -11.30 -14.02
CA SER A 16 -7.53 -11.97 -15.17
C SER A 16 -6.57 -12.91 -15.90
N GLU A 17 -7.12 -13.90 -16.61
CA GLU A 17 -6.33 -14.81 -17.46
C GLU A 17 -5.74 -14.11 -18.71
N LYS A 18 -6.32 -12.98 -19.13
CA LYS A 18 -5.92 -12.23 -20.32
C LYS A 18 -5.05 -11.01 -19.99
N PHE A 19 -4.59 -10.91 -18.75
CA PHE A 19 -3.83 -9.76 -18.29
C PHE A 19 -2.56 -9.53 -19.13
N ASP A 20 -2.39 -8.29 -19.58
CA ASP A 20 -1.17 -7.79 -20.20
C ASP A 20 -0.73 -6.50 -19.50
N GLN A 21 0.44 -6.56 -18.87
CA GLN A 21 1.02 -5.44 -18.14
C GLN A 21 1.33 -4.25 -19.05
N THR A 22 1.63 -4.47 -20.32
CA THR A 22 1.88 -3.42 -21.31
C THR A 22 0.60 -2.64 -21.57
N ILE A 23 -0.50 -3.36 -21.83
CA ILE A 23 -1.82 -2.76 -22.06
C ILE A 23 -2.29 -1.99 -20.83
N MET A 24 -2.14 -2.56 -19.63
CA MET A 24 -2.49 -1.86 -18.38
C MET A 24 -1.72 -0.54 -18.25
N ASN A 25 -0.42 -0.53 -18.57
CA ASN A 25 0.40 0.68 -18.49
C ASN A 25 0.01 1.72 -19.54
N GLU A 26 -0.23 1.31 -20.79
CA GLU A 26 -0.67 2.22 -21.85
C GLU A 26 -1.98 2.91 -21.44
N VAL A 27 -2.96 2.14 -20.97
CA VAL A 27 -4.25 2.67 -20.53
C VAL A 27 -4.09 3.56 -19.29
N ALA A 28 -3.27 3.17 -18.32
CA ALA A 28 -3.02 3.98 -17.14
C ALA A 28 -2.27 5.28 -17.48
N GLU A 29 -1.38 5.26 -18.47
CA GLU A 29 -0.64 6.45 -18.94
C GLU A 29 -1.59 7.51 -19.50
N GLU A 30 -2.58 7.08 -20.30
CA GLU A 30 -3.62 7.97 -20.84
C GLU A 30 -4.46 8.63 -19.73
N LEU A 31 -4.50 8.02 -18.54
CA LEU A 31 -5.30 8.48 -17.39
C LEU A 31 -4.50 9.28 -16.36
N LYS A 32 -3.17 9.41 -16.49
CA LYS A 32 -2.29 9.98 -15.46
C LYS A 32 -2.65 11.42 -15.05
N ASP A 33 -3.18 12.21 -15.98
CA ASP A 33 -3.54 13.62 -15.79
C ASP A 33 -5.06 13.81 -15.52
N THR A 34 -5.75 12.73 -15.17
CA THR A 34 -7.20 12.73 -14.89
C THR A 34 -7.48 12.44 -13.41
N ASP A 35 -8.69 12.75 -12.95
CA ASP A 35 -9.17 12.35 -11.61
C ASP A 35 -9.46 10.83 -11.48
N ASN A 36 -9.11 10.03 -12.50
CA ASN A 36 -9.30 8.59 -12.48
C ASN A 36 -8.24 7.93 -11.58
N PRO A 37 -8.63 7.19 -10.52
CA PRO A 37 -7.66 6.55 -9.63
C PRO A 37 -6.75 5.54 -10.34
N CYS A 38 -7.17 4.99 -11.49
CA CYS A 38 -6.33 4.09 -12.28
C CYS A 38 -5.14 4.79 -12.96
N GLY A 39 -5.17 6.12 -13.11
CA GLY A 39 -4.00 6.89 -13.56
C GLY A 39 -2.80 6.80 -12.60
N LEU A 40 -3.06 6.52 -11.32
CA LEU A 40 -2.03 6.34 -10.29
C LEU A 40 -1.34 4.95 -10.33
N VAL A 41 -1.87 4.04 -11.15
CA VAL A 41 -1.30 2.69 -11.37
C VAL A 41 -0.17 2.75 -12.39
N PHE A 42 -0.12 3.80 -13.21
CA PHE A 42 0.91 4.00 -14.21
C PHE A 42 2.27 4.24 -13.56
N SER A 43 3.30 3.68 -14.18
CA SER A 43 4.65 4.09 -13.87
C SER A 43 5.59 3.92 -15.07
N THR A 44 6.57 4.80 -15.17
CA THR A 44 7.58 4.71 -16.22
C THR A 44 8.71 3.76 -15.78
N PRO A 45 9.05 2.75 -16.60
CA PRO A 45 10.17 1.89 -16.30
C PRO A 45 11.45 2.70 -16.49
N LYS A 46 12.29 2.79 -15.45
CA LYS A 46 13.59 3.45 -15.58
C LYS A 46 14.55 2.55 -16.36
N THR A 47 15.17 3.11 -17.40
CA THR A 47 15.97 2.35 -18.36
C THR A 47 17.46 2.28 -18.06
N LYS A 48 18.00 3.00 -17.06
CA LYS A 48 19.43 2.97 -16.74
C LYS A 48 19.72 3.20 -15.25
N LYS A 49 20.55 2.33 -14.67
CA LYS A 49 21.34 2.66 -13.47
C LYS A 49 22.26 3.83 -13.83
N LYS A 50 22.10 4.98 -13.18
CA LYS A 50 23.22 5.94 -13.16
C LYS A 50 24.22 5.35 -12.18
N LYS A 51 25.39 4.91 -12.66
CA LYS A 51 26.56 4.71 -11.81
C LYS A 51 27.01 6.10 -11.35
N THR A 52 26.38 6.63 -10.32
CA THR A 52 26.96 7.76 -9.59
C THR A 52 28.12 7.17 -8.80
N GLY A 53 29.33 7.39 -9.29
CA GLY A 53 30.54 7.12 -8.53
C GLY A 53 30.57 8.07 -7.34
N LEU A 54 29.85 7.76 -6.27
CA LEU A 54 30.14 8.34 -4.97
C LEU A 54 31.59 7.96 -4.65
N PRO A 55 32.46 8.92 -4.33
CA PRO A 55 33.85 8.62 -4.01
C PRO A 55 33.88 7.63 -2.85
N PRO A 56 34.62 6.52 -2.96
CA PRO A 56 34.65 5.45 -1.96
C PRO A 56 35.01 6.05 -0.61
N ASP A 57 34.05 6.05 0.32
CA ASP A 57 34.04 6.27 1.79
C ASP A 57 35.17 7.07 2.49
N ASN A 58 35.99 7.81 1.76
CA ASN A 58 37.16 8.55 2.23
C ASN A 58 36.81 9.97 2.65
N PHE A 59 35.53 10.25 2.94
CA PHE A 59 35.03 11.62 3.17
C PHE A 59 35.69 12.31 4.39
N PHE A 60 36.51 11.61 5.18
CA PHE A 60 37.36 12.21 6.22
C PHE A 60 38.82 11.72 6.24
N GLY A 61 39.31 10.99 5.23
CA GLY A 61 40.72 10.56 5.19
C GLY A 61 41.17 9.65 6.34
N ILE A 62 40.24 9.07 7.10
CA ILE A 62 40.55 8.02 8.07
C ILE A 62 40.53 6.70 7.29
N PRO A 63 41.69 6.06 7.01
CA PRO A 63 41.71 4.74 6.40
C PRO A 63 40.89 3.79 7.26
N ASP A 64 40.16 2.87 6.63
CA ASP A 64 39.39 1.85 7.36
C ASP A 64 40.38 1.00 8.18
N ILE A 65 40.44 1.23 9.49
CA ILE A 65 41.52 0.71 10.36
C ILE A 65 41.47 -0.83 10.49
N ASP A 66 40.36 -1.48 10.10
CA ASP A 66 40.13 -2.88 10.46
C ASP A 66 40.17 -3.86 9.28
N GLY A 67 40.36 -3.44 8.02
CA GLY A 67 40.31 -4.37 6.86
C GLY A 67 38.97 -5.11 6.67
N TYR A 68 38.01 -4.88 7.56
CA TYR A 68 36.59 -5.24 7.51
C TYR A 68 35.77 -4.09 6.94
N GLY A 69 36.31 -3.39 5.95
CA GLY A 69 35.51 -2.57 5.07
C GLY A 69 34.60 -3.50 4.30
N ASP A 70 33.39 -3.72 4.82
CA ASP A 70 32.30 -4.24 4.01
C ASP A 70 32.27 -3.35 2.77
N LYS A 71 32.74 -3.88 1.64
CA LYS A 71 32.51 -3.29 0.32
C LYS A 71 31.01 -3.30 0.10
N PHE A 72 30.32 -2.35 0.69
CA PHE A 72 29.00 -1.96 0.25
C PHE A 72 29.24 -1.19 -1.04
N GLU A 73 29.25 -1.91 -2.17
CA GLU A 73 28.77 -1.38 -3.45
C GLU A 73 27.29 -1.01 -3.26
N SER A 74 27.02 -0.01 -2.44
CA SER A 74 25.69 0.55 -2.34
C SER A 74 25.60 1.63 -3.42
N ASP A 75 25.34 1.21 -4.65
CA ASP A 75 24.91 2.04 -5.80
C ASP A 75 23.52 2.65 -5.50
N ILE A 76 23.40 3.40 -4.40
CA ILE A 76 22.18 4.04 -3.93
C ILE A 76 22.30 5.55 -4.19
N ASP A 77 22.52 5.95 -5.44
CA ASP A 77 21.91 7.20 -5.91
C ASP A 77 21.22 6.89 -7.23
N ASN A 78 19.89 6.87 -7.22
CA ASN A 78 19.12 6.76 -8.44
C ASN A 78 17.89 7.65 -8.31
N GLU A 79 18.14 8.96 -8.33
CA GLU A 79 17.16 10.05 -8.41
C GLU A 79 15.93 9.65 -9.23
N GLY A 80 14.81 9.34 -8.56
CA GLY A 80 13.60 8.81 -9.17
C GLY A 80 12.36 9.62 -8.87
N GLU A 81 11.88 10.30 -9.90
CA GLU A 81 10.53 10.83 -9.95
C GLU A 81 9.59 9.72 -10.41
N GLY A 82 9.01 8.95 -9.48
CA GLY A 82 7.96 7.99 -9.83
C GLY A 82 7.62 6.97 -8.76
N MET A 83 6.30 6.76 -8.55
CA MET A 83 5.70 5.78 -7.65
C MET A 83 5.89 4.31 -8.12
N SER A 84 7.07 3.92 -8.59
CA SER A 84 7.36 2.50 -8.86
C SER A 84 8.85 2.17 -8.86
N TYR A 85 9.70 3.01 -8.28
CA TYR A 85 11.11 2.75 -8.35
C TYR A 85 11.50 1.44 -7.64
N TYR A 86 12.50 0.77 -8.21
CA TYR A 86 13.15 -0.42 -7.68
C TYR A 86 14.49 0.01 -7.09
N ALA A 87 14.57 0.23 -5.76
CA ALA A 87 15.89 0.33 -5.14
C ALA A 87 16.55 -1.06 -5.13
N TRP A 88 17.54 -1.21 -6.02
CA TRP A 88 18.43 -2.34 -6.05
C TRP A 88 19.32 -2.37 -4.83
N ASN A 89 19.29 -3.48 -4.08
CA ASN A 89 20.47 -4.12 -3.50
C ASN A 89 20.01 -5.39 -2.77
N LEU A 90 20.24 -6.54 -3.40
CA LEU A 90 20.42 -7.88 -2.81
C LEU A 90 20.66 -8.96 -3.90
N GLY A 91 20.51 -8.66 -5.19
CA GLY A 91 20.90 -9.55 -6.29
C GLY A 91 21.02 -8.81 -7.62
N ASP A 92 22.03 -9.16 -8.42
CA ASP A 92 22.26 -8.63 -9.77
C ASP A 92 21.18 -9.12 -10.74
N VAL A 93 20.16 -8.31 -11.03
CA VAL A 93 19.11 -8.66 -12.00
C VAL A 93 19.04 -7.61 -13.10
N ASP A 94 19.91 -7.68 -14.12
CA ASP A 94 20.08 -6.70 -15.21
C ASP A 94 18.84 -6.41 -16.10
N GLU A 95 17.66 -6.85 -15.70
CA GLU A 95 16.43 -6.63 -16.44
C GLU A 95 15.83 -5.24 -16.16
N PRO A 96 15.32 -4.53 -17.19
CA PRO A 96 14.60 -3.28 -16.99
C PRO A 96 13.42 -3.53 -16.02
N GLY A 97 13.30 -2.68 -15.00
CA GLY A 97 12.24 -2.79 -14.01
C GLY A 97 10.86 -2.82 -14.68
N LYS A 98 9.96 -3.67 -14.19
CA LYS A 98 8.61 -3.78 -14.75
C LYS A 98 7.82 -2.52 -14.44
N SER A 99 7.19 -1.90 -15.45
CA SER A 99 6.31 -0.75 -15.26
C SER A 99 4.93 -1.17 -14.76
N GLY A 100 4.28 -0.31 -13.99
CA GLY A 100 2.89 -0.47 -13.54
C GLY A 100 2.74 -1.16 -12.20
N LEU A 101 1.71 -0.75 -11.46
CA LEU A 101 1.37 -1.31 -10.15
C LEU A 101 0.52 -2.59 -10.28
N THR A 102 1.17 -3.73 -10.12
CA THR A 102 0.55 -5.05 -9.92
C THR A 102 0.65 -5.50 -8.47
N PRO A 103 -0.18 -6.46 -8.00
CA PRO A 103 -0.05 -7.02 -6.65
C PRO A 103 1.37 -7.54 -6.35
N THR A 104 2.03 -8.12 -7.34
CA THR A 104 3.42 -8.59 -7.24
C THR A 104 4.38 -7.43 -7.02
N THR A 105 4.28 -6.34 -7.82
CA THR A 105 5.15 -5.16 -7.64
C THR A 105 4.94 -4.48 -6.29
N VAL A 106 3.70 -4.43 -5.78
CA VAL A 106 3.38 -3.88 -4.45
C VAL A 106 4.00 -4.74 -3.35
N LYS A 107 3.94 -6.07 -3.49
CA LYS A 107 4.57 -6.99 -2.55
C LYS A 107 6.10 -6.87 -2.57
N GLU A 108 6.71 -6.88 -3.75
CA GLU A 108 8.16 -6.70 -3.90
C GLU A 108 8.62 -5.38 -3.28
N CYS A 109 7.84 -4.32 -3.44
CA CYS A 109 8.08 -3.05 -2.79
C CYS A 109 8.04 -3.16 -1.25
N ALA A 110 7.00 -3.79 -0.71
CA ALA A 110 6.87 -3.99 0.73
C ALA A 110 8.03 -4.85 1.30
N ASP A 111 8.42 -5.90 0.59
CA ASP A 111 9.52 -6.78 1.00
C ASP A 111 10.86 -6.01 1.05
N ARG A 112 11.11 -5.09 0.11
CA ARG A 112 12.28 -4.19 0.15
C ARG A 112 12.24 -3.20 1.30
N GLU A 113 11.08 -2.57 1.54
CA GLU A 113 10.90 -1.66 2.68
C GLU A 113 11.21 -2.38 4.00
N ILE A 114 10.70 -3.62 4.16
CA ILE A 114 10.96 -4.46 5.33
C ILE A 114 12.44 -4.83 5.45
N ALA A 115 13.09 -5.22 4.34
CA ALA A 115 14.51 -5.57 4.33
C ALA A 115 15.39 -4.36 4.72
N ARG A 116 15.06 -3.18 4.20
CA ARG A 116 15.70 -1.90 4.51
C ARG A 116 15.55 -1.57 6.01
N ASP A 117 14.32 -1.64 6.54
CA ASP A 117 14.06 -1.40 7.96
C ASP A 117 14.82 -2.39 8.86
N PHE A 118 14.88 -3.67 8.46
CA PHE A 118 15.61 -4.69 9.20
C PHE A 118 17.12 -4.43 9.20
N GLN A 119 17.70 -4.01 8.07
CA GLN A 119 19.11 -3.66 7.97
C GLN A 119 19.45 -2.43 8.83
N LEU A 120 18.61 -1.39 8.80
CA LEU A 120 18.77 -0.22 9.65
C LEU A 120 18.72 -0.60 11.14
N ALA A 121 17.80 -1.48 11.53
CA ALA A 121 17.71 -1.99 12.89
C ALA A 121 18.98 -2.79 13.30
N LYS A 122 19.55 -3.59 12.40
CA LYS A 122 20.82 -4.30 12.64
C LYS A 122 21.96 -3.31 12.93
N TRP A 123 22.07 -2.25 12.14
CA TRP A 123 23.11 -1.22 12.36
C TRP A 123 22.89 -0.39 13.61
N GLN A 124 21.64 -0.04 13.94
CA GLN A 124 21.35 0.59 15.22
C GLN A 124 21.74 -0.30 16.40
N ASN A 125 21.55 -1.62 16.26
CA ASN A 125 21.99 -2.58 17.27
C ASN A 125 23.52 -2.67 17.37
N GLU A 126 24.24 -2.67 16.25
CA GLU A 126 25.71 -2.62 16.22
C GLU A 126 26.25 -1.33 16.84
N HIS A 127 25.68 -0.18 16.46
CA HIS A 127 26.02 1.12 17.03
C HIS A 127 25.80 1.12 18.55
N ARG A 128 24.67 0.58 19.02
CA ARG A 128 24.36 0.45 20.46
C ARG A 128 25.34 -0.48 21.19
N LYS A 129 25.80 -1.57 20.57
CA LYS A 129 26.83 -2.43 21.18
C LYS A 129 28.14 -1.66 21.36
N VAL A 130 28.54 -0.88 20.36
CA VAL A 130 29.73 -0.02 20.46
C VAL A 130 29.55 1.06 21.53
N GLU A 131 28.37 1.68 21.65
CA GLU A 131 28.08 2.59 22.78
C GLU A 131 28.20 1.87 24.13
N TRP A 132 27.62 0.67 24.27
CA TRP A 132 27.73 -0.13 25.49
C TRP A 132 29.19 -0.47 25.87
N PHE A 133 30.03 -0.84 24.90
CA PHE A 133 31.46 -1.07 25.14
C PHE A 133 32.20 0.21 25.55
N ASN A 134 31.84 1.36 24.97
CA ASN A 134 32.42 2.65 25.37
C ASN A 134 32.01 3.07 26.79
N ASP A 135 30.78 2.76 27.19
CA ASP A 135 30.29 3.01 28.54
C ASP A 135 31.00 2.10 29.56
N LEU A 136 31.21 0.81 29.23
CA LEU A 136 32.02 -0.10 30.07
C LEU A 136 33.48 0.37 30.19
N ALA A 137 34.06 0.91 29.12
CA ALA A 137 35.41 1.46 29.13
C ALA A 137 35.53 2.73 30.01
N GLU A 138 34.42 3.45 30.24
CA GLU A 138 34.37 4.56 31.21
C GLU A 138 34.57 4.05 32.64
N GLU A 139 33.85 2.99 33.00
CA GLU A 139 33.94 2.37 34.32
C GLU A 139 35.36 1.81 34.59
N VAL A 140 35.99 1.20 33.58
CA VAL A 140 37.38 0.72 33.69
C VAL A 140 38.36 1.89 33.81
N GLN A 141 38.10 3.00 33.11
CA GLN A 141 38.95 4.18 33.22
C GLN A 141 38.93 4.79 34.62
N ASP A 142 37.77 4.87 35.26
CA ASP A 142 37.67 5.38 36.63
C ASP A 142 38.48 4.50 37.59
N TRP A 143 38.57 3.19 37.30
CA TRP A 143 39.44 2.25 38.00
C TRP A 143 40.93 2.52 37.75
N LEU A 144 41.33 2.88 36.52
CA LEU A 144 42.71 3.25 36.18
C LEU A 144 43.13 4.57 36.81
N GLU A 145 42.22 5.54 36.94
CA GLU A 145 42.49 6.81 37.65
C GLU A 145 42.76 6.59 39.15
N ALA A 146 42.29 5.47 39.72
CA ALA A 146 42.55 5.06 41.10
C ALA A 146 43.89 4.32 41.31
N THR A 147 44.67 4.06 40.24
CA THR A 147 45.99 3.43 40.38
C THR A 147 47.00 4.38 41.04
N PRO A 148 47.81 3.90 42.00
CA PRO A 148 48.74 4.75 42.73
C PRO A 148 49.85 5.32 41.84
N ASP A 149 50.28 6.54 42.15
CA ASP A 149 51.41 7.20 41.48
C ASP A 149 52.71 6.38 41.71
N VAL A 150 53.57 6.30 40.68
CA VAL A 150 54.84 5.55 40.74
C VAL A 150 56.01 6.52 40.87
N ASP A 151 56.79 6.38 41.93
CA ASP A 151 58.04 7.11 42.14
C ASP A 151 59.18 6.44 41.38
N VAL A 152 59.77 7.15 40.41
CA VAL A 152 60.78 6.57 39.51
C VAL A 152 62.18 6.51 40.12
N ALA A 153 62.47 7.31 41.15
CA ALA A 153 63.63 7.19 42.05
C ALA A 153 63.56 8.28 43.12
N SER A 154 64.18 8.09 44.28
CA SER A 154 64.39 9.15 45.28
C SER A 154 65.77 9.81 45.07
N PRO A 155 65.90 11.14 44.91
CA PRO A 155 64.89 12.20 44.81
C PRO A 155 64.62 12.54 43.33
N GLY A 156 63.52 12.04 42.78
CA GLY A 156 63.17 12.18 41.37
C GLY A 156 61.71 12.61 41.18
N PRO A 157 61.35 13.08 39.98
CA PRO A 157 60.00 13.52 39.69
C PRO A 157 58.99 12.36 39.77
N THR A 158 57.89 12.57 40.48
CA THR A 158 56.71 11.68 40.50
C THR A 158 56.00 11.74 39.15
N ILE A 159 55.91 10.63 38.42
CA ILE A 159 55.14 10.56 37.17
C ILE A 159 53.73 10.08 37.50
N LYS A 160 52.72 10.93 37.26
CA LYS A 160 51.30 10.58 37.41
C LYS A 160 50.81 9.73 36.24
N ALA A 161 51.34 8.52 36.14
CA ALA A 161 51.06 7.59 35.04
C ALA A 161 49.55 7.36 34.86
N GLY A 162 48.80 7.23 35.96
CA GLY A 162 47.34 7.08 35.94
C GLY A 162 46.63 8.26 35.26
N LYS A 163 47.04 9.50 35.53
CA LYS A 163 46.46 10.69 34.88
C LYS A 163 46.75 10.74 33.39
N ILE A 164 47.97 10.41 32.97
CA ILE A 164 48.34 10.41 31.56
C ILE A 164 47.54 9.34 30.80
N LEU A 165 47.50 8.11 31.32
CA LEU A 165 46.73 7.02 30.73
C LEU A 165 45.23 7.35 30.64
N SER A 166 44.67 7.95 31.69
CA SER A 166 43.26 8.35 31.71
C SER A 166 42.93 9.44 30.69
N ALA A 167 43.84 10.40 30.48
CA ALA A 167 43.66 11.47 29.50
C ALA A 167 43.69 10.93 28.07
N VAL A 168 44.65 10.04 27.77
CA VAL A 168 44.74 9.36 26.48
C VAL A 168 43.50 8.49 26.22
N ALA A 169 43.04 7.74 27.23
CA ALA A 169 41.83 6.94 27.13
C ALA A 169 40.58 7.80 26.88
N LYS A 170 40.42 8.94 27.57
CA LYS A 170 39.34 9.91 27.35
C LYS A 170 39.30 10.42 25.90
N VAL A 171 40.45 10.81 25.35
CA VAL A 171 40.54 11.30 23.97
C VAL A 171 40.20 10.19 22.96
N ALA A 172 40.77 9.00 23.12
CA ALA A 172 40.50 7.86 22.25
C ALA A 172 39.00 7.49 22.24
N ARG A 173 38.36 7.43 23.42
CA ARG A 173 36.91 7.15 23.53
C ARG A 173 36.05 8.22 22.87
N LYS A 174 36.38 9.51 23.04
CA LYS A 174 35.68 10.61 22.37
C LYS A 174 35.77 10.49 20.85
N ILE A 175 36.94 10.14 20.32
CA ILE A 175 37.13 9.88 18.88
C ILE A 175 36.28 8.69 18.42
N ILE A 176 36.30 7.56 19.13
CA ILE A 176 35.50 6.38 18.80
C ILE A 176 34.00 6.71 18.80
N LYS A 177 33.51 7.42 19.81
CA LYS A 177 32.10 7.81 19.94
C LYS A 177 31.67 8.76 18.82
N VAL A 178 32.48 9.76 18.50
CA VAL A 178 32.21 10.68 17.38
C VAL A 178 32.21 9.93 16.05
N ASN A 179 33.20 9.07 15.80
CA ASN A 179 33.29 8.28 14.56
C ASN A 179 32.09 7.33 14.41
N ASN A 180 31.73 6.60 15.46
CA ASN A 180 30.57 5.70 15.47
C ASN A 180 29.26 6.46 15.22
N ASN A 181 29.09 7.63 15.85
CA ASN A 181 27.91 8.48 15.61
C ASN A 181 27.87 9.04 14.18
N GLN A 182 28.99 9.49 13.63
CA GLN A 182 29.06 9.97 12.25
C GLN A 182 28.76 8.84 11.26
N ARG A 183 29.27 7.63 11.50
CA ARG A 183 28.95 6.43 10.70
C ARG A 183 27.45 6.14 10.73
N LEU A 184 26.79 6.18 11.90
CA LEU A 184 25.35 5.97 11.98
C LEU A 184 24.56 7.08 11.26
N ILE A 185 24.95 8.35 11.41
CA ILE A 185 24.29 9.48 10.73
C ILE A 185 24.42 9.35 9.21
N GLY A 186 25.61 9.05 8.70
CA GLY A 186 25.84 8.84 7.27
C GLY A 186 24.99 7.69 6.72
N ARG A 187 24.97 6.54 7.40
CA ARG A 187 24.11 5.40 7.04
C ARG A 187 22.63 5.76 7.07
N ASN A 188 22.17 6.45 8.12
CA ASN A 188 20.77 6.87 8.25
C ASN A 188 20.37 7.87 7.16
N SER A 189 21.25 8.81 6.81
CA SER A 189 21.00 9.76 5.72
C SER A 189 20.87 9.07 4.37
N ARG A 190 21.75 8.09 4.07
CA ARG A 190 21.65 7.27 2.85
C ARG A 190 20.34 6.48 2.82
N PHE A 191 19.90 5.94 3.95
CA PHE A 191 18.63 5.19 4.03
C PHE A 191 17.40 6.09 3.85
N VAL A 192 17.42 7.31 4.39
CA VAL A 192 16.33 8.26 4.20
C VAL A 192 16.26 8.72 2.74
N ALA A 193 17.41 8.94 2.09
CA ALA A 193 17.46 9.22 0.66
C ALA A 193 16.92 8.02 -0.15
N ALA A 194 17.37 6.81 0.16
CA ALA A 194 16.89 5.58 -0.46
C ALA A 194 15.39 5.37 -0.26
N ASP A 195 14.85 5.66 0.92
CA ASP A 195 13.42 5.51 1.23
C ASP A 195 12.56 6.51 0.47
N ASN A 196 13.06 7.75 0.27
CA ASN A 196 12.37 8.75 -0.53
C ASN A 196 12.43 8.45 -2.04
N GLU A 197 13.51 7.84 -2.52
CA GLU A 197 13.70 7.48 -3.93
C GLU A 197 13.07 6.14 -4.31
N ASP A 198 12.89 5.23 -3.35
CA ASP A 198 12.27 3.92 -3.55
C ASP A 198 10.74 4.00 -3.54
N CYS A 199 10.13 2.87 -3.87
CA CYS A 199 8.69 2.71 -3.84
C CYS A 199 8.10 2.88 -2.42
N ASN A 200 6.88 3.44 -2.35
CA ASN A 200 6.10 3.49 -1.11
C ASN A 200 4.99 2.44 -1.15
N SER A 201 5.19 1.31 -0.45
CA SER A 201 4.27 0.16 -0.47
C SER A 201 2.83 0.53 -0.11
N VAL A 202 2.64 1.49 0.79
CA VAL A 202 1.32 1.93 1.25
C VAL A 202 0.62 2.78 0.20
N GLN A 203 1.32 3.76 -0.37
CA GLN A 203 0.76 4.62 -1.42
C GLN A 203 0.44 3.81 -2.67
N HIS A 204 1.31 2.88 -3.06
CA HIS A 204 1.12 2.03 -4.23
C HIS A 204 -0.02 1.03 -4.01
N GLY A 205 -0.05 0.39 -2.84
CA GLY A 205 -1.14 -0.51 -2.47
C GLY A 205 -2.50 0.19 -2.45
N LEU A 206 -2.54 1.45 -1.99
CA LEU A 206 -3.74 2.29 -2.02
C LEU A 206 -4.16 2.66 -3.43
N ALA A 207 -3.23 3.13 -4.27
CA ALA A 207 -3.50 3.46 -5.67
C ALA A 207 -4.12 2.26 -6.40
N ARG A 208 -3.53 1.07 -6.23
CA ARG A 208 -4.07 -0.18 -6.77
C ARG A 208 -5.47 -0.48 -6.24
N THR A 209 -5.65 -0.43 -4.92
CA THR A 209 -6.96 -0.72 -4.28
C THR A 209 -8.05 0.23 -4.79
N PHE A 210 -7.74 1.52 -4.98
CA PHE A 210 -8.71 2.48 -5.50
C PHE A 210 -9.06 2.24 -6.97
N CYS A 211 -8.09 1.84 -7.80
CA CYS A 211 -8.38 1.42 -9.16
C CYS A 211 -9.26 0.15 -9.20
N ASP A 212 -8.95 -0.86 -8.37
CA ASP A 212 -9.77 -2.08 -8.28
C ASP A 212 -11.20 -1.76 -7.82
N LEU A 213 -11.38 -0.88 -6.82
CA LEU A 213 -12.69 -0.44 -6.37
C LEU A 213 -13.46 0.35 -7.43
N HIS A 214 -12.76 1.16 -8.24
CA HIS A 214 -13.35 1.85 -9.39
C HIS A 214 -13.87 0.85 -10.42
N CYS A 215 -13.12 -0.20 -10.73
CA CYS A 215 -13.55 -1.25 -11.64
C CYS A 215 -14.69 -2.10 -11.10
N VAL A 216 -14.67 -2.47 -9.82
CA VAL A 216 -15.81 -3.13 -9.17
C VAL A 216 -17.07 -2.26 -9.24
N ARG A 217 -16.94 -0.95 -9.01
CA ARG A 217 -18.06 0.00 -9.11
C ARG A 217 -18.61 0.07 -10.54
N ASP A 218 -17.73 0.13 -11.55
CA ASP A 218 -18.15 0.12 -12.97
C ASP A 218 -18.86 -1.19 -13.31
N ALA A 219 -18.32 -2.32 -12.88
CA ALA A 219 -18.91 -3.64 -13.13
C ALA A 219 -20.27 -3.81 -12.46
N VAL A 220 -20.43 -3.33 -11.23
CA VAL A 220 -21.72 -3.31 -10.54
C VAL A 220 -22.72 -2.43 -11.29
N LYS A 221 -22.33 -1.21 -11.69
CA LYS A 221 -23.23 -0.31 -12.45
C LYS A 221 -23.68 -0.93 -13.77
N LYS A 222 -22.76 -1.56 -14.51
CA LYS A 222 -23.06 -2.18 -15.81
C LYS A 222 -23.87 -3.46 -15.67
N GLY A 223 -23.54 -4.31 -14.70
CA GLY A 223 -24.35 -5.47 -14.34
C GLY A 223 -25.75 -5.07 -13.90
N ASP A 224 -25.86 -4.02 -13.09
CA ASP A 224 -27.13 -3.47 -12.64
C ASP A 224 -28.00 -2.95 -13.77
N ALA A 225 -27.40 -2.25 -14.73
CA ALA A 225 -28.08 -1.78 -15.94
C ALA A 225 -28.52 -2.96 -16.82
N ALA A 226 -27.65 -3.93 -17.07
CA ALA A 226 -27.97 -5.10 -17.89
C ALA A 226 -29.10 -5.94 -17.27
N ILE A 227 -29.10 -6.12 -15.95
CA ILE A 227 -30.18 -6.83 -15.25
C ILE A 227 -31.49 -6.06 -15.36
N LEU A 228 -31.49 -4.75 -15.14
CA LEU A 228 -32.71 -3.94 -15.25
C LEU A 228 -33.28 -3.97 -16.67
N THR A 229 -32.44 -3.87 -17.70
CA THR A 229 -32.87 -4.01 -19.11
C THR A 229 -33.47 -5.39 -19.37
N SER A 230 -32.84 -6.47 -18.89
CA SER A 230 -33.37 -7.84 -19.04
C SER A 230 -34.69 -8.04 -18.30
N LEU A 231 -34.86 -7.43 -17.13
CA LEU A 231 -36.10 -7.45 -16.37
C LEU A 231 -37.22 -6.69 -17.09
N GLU A 232 -36.92 -5.51 -17.66
CA GLU A 232 -37.88 -4.73 -18.44
C GLU A 232 -38.30 -5.46 -19.72
N GLU A 233 -37.34 -6.05 -20.44
CA GLU A 233 -37.61 -6.88 -21.60
C GLU A 233 -38.47 -8.09 -21.24
N GLY A 234 -38.15 -8.79 -20.14
CA GLY A 234 -38.91 -9.93 -19.63
C GLY A 234 -40.37 -9.56 -19.31
N VAL A 235 -40.61 -8.41 -18.67
CA VAL A 235 -41.97 -7.90 -18.41
C VAL A 235 -42.68 -7.54 -19.72
N SER A 236 -41.98 -6.99 -20.70
CA SER A 236 -42.56 -6.66 -22.00
C SER A 236 -42.98 -7.91 -22.80
N VAL A 237 -42.18 -8.98 -22.74
CA VAL A 237 -42.50 -10.29 -23.32
C VAL A 237 -43.73 -10.87 -22.62
N LEU A 238 -43.75 -10.84 -21.29
CA LEU A 238 -44.90 -11.31 -20.49
C LEU A 238 -46.18 -10.56 -20.88
N GLN A 239 -46.14 -9.24 -20.98
CA GLN A 239 -47.29 -8.44 -21.37
C GLN A 239 -47.78 -8.76 -22.79
N ARG A 240 -46.86 -9.05 -23.73
CA ARG A 240 -47.17 -9.45 -25.11
C ARG A 240 -47.77 -10.84 -25.17
N GLU A 241 -47.18 -11.83 -24.50
CA GLU A 241 -47.70 -13.20 -24.45
C GLU A 241 -49.07 -13.24 -23.79
N MET A 242 -49.28 -12.49 -22.70
CA MET A 242 -50.62 -12.34 -22.11
C MET A 242 -51.63 -11.78 -23.12
N ARG A 243 -51.26 -10.75 -23.90
CA ARG A 243 -52.13 -10.19 -24.94
C ARG A 243 -52.45 -11.20 -26.04
N ASN A 244 -51.46 -11.96 -26.49
CA ASN A 244 -51.62 -13.00 -27.50
C ASN A 244 -52.52 -14.14 -26.99
N LEU A 245 -52.33 -14.56 -25.74
CA LEU A 245 -53.17 -15.55 -25.08
C LEU A 245 -54.62 -15.07 -25.04
N PHE A 246 -54.87 -13.83 -24.58
CA PHE A 246 -56.21 -13.25 -24.57
C PHE A 246 -56.85 -13.17 -25.96
N GLN A 247 -56.07 -12.90 -27.02
CA GLN A 247 -56.59 -12.89 -28.38
C GLN A 247 -56.92 -14.31 -28.89
N ALA A 248 -56.10 -15.30 -28.56
CA ALA A 248 -56.31 -16.69 -28.98
C ALA A 248 -57.52 -17.35 -28.31
N TYR A 249 -57.82 -16.98 -27.06
CA TYR A 249 -59.00 -17.49 -26.35
C TYR A 249 -60.33 -16.82 -26.80
N PHE A 250 -60.27 -15.66 -27.44
CA PHE A 250 -61.45 -14.94 -27.93
C PHE A 250 -61.27 -14.47 -29.38
N PRO A 251 -61.14 -15.40 -30.35
CA PRO A 251 -61.08 -15.05 -31.76
C PRO A 251 -62.49 -14.64 -32.21
N GLY A 252 -62.82 -13.37 -32.04
CA GLY A 252 -64.06 -12.78 -32.58
C GLY A 252 -65.31 -13.01 -31.75
N SER A 253 -65.45 -12.29 -30.63
CA SER A 253 -66.74 -12.15 -29.92
C SER A 253 -67.77 -11.29 -30.69
N SER A 254 -67.83 -11.44 -32.01
CA SER A 254 -68.90 -10.87 -32.82
C SER A 254 -70.16 -11.73 -32.67
N GLN A 255 -70.99 -11.31 -31.72
CA GLN A 255 -72.46 -11.37 -31.72
C GLN A 255 -73.24 -12.62 -31.24
N SER A 256 -72.69 -13.82 -31.06
CA SER A 256 -73.55 -15.02 -30.81
C SER A 256 -73.49 -15.72 -29.43
N ALA A 257 -72.80 -15.18 -28.42
CA ALA A 257 -72.71 -15.81 -27.08
C ALA A 257 -73.46 -15.04 -25.95
N SER A 258 -74.64 -14.46 -26.21
CA SER A 258 -75.09 -13.24 -25.50
C SER A 258 -75.67 -13.34 -24.07
N LEU A 259 -75.73 -14.50 -23.39
CA LEU A 259 -76.35 -14.55 -22.04
C LEU A 259 -75.57 -15.31 -20.97
N LEU A 260 -74.99 -16.47 -21.28
CA LEU A 260 -74.05 -17.17 -20.38
C LEU A 260 -72.62 -16.61 -20.49
N ALA A 261 -72.26 -15.99 -21.62
CA ALA A 261 -71.01 -15.27 -21.70
C ALA A 261 -71.08 -13.92 -20.97
N ALA A 262 -72.26 -13.32 -20.75
CA ALA A 262 -72.34 -11.99 -20.12
C ALA A 262 -71.80 -12.00 -18.67
N SER A 263 -72.17 -12.99 -17.85
CA SER A 263 -71.64 -13.11 -16.48
C SER A 263 -70.16 -13.52 -16.46
N GLN A 264 -69.75 -14.48 -17.29
CA GLN A 264 -68.34 -14.87 -17.40
C GLN A 264 -67.47 -13.76 -18.02
N HIS A 265 -68.06 -12.85 -18.79
CA HIS A 265 -67.37 -11.73 -19.39
C HIS A 265 -67.02 -10.66 -18.35
N GLU A 266 -67.88 -10.41 -17.35
CA GLU A 266 -67.56 -9.50 -16.24
C GLU A 266 -66.41 -10.04 -15.39
N ASP A 267 -66.47 -11.31 -14.96
CA ASP A 267 -65.39 -11.96 -14.20
C ASP A 267 -64.06 -11.95 -14.99
N PHE A 268 -64.15 -12.18 -16.30
CA PHE A 268 -62.99 -12.15 -17.19
C PHE A 268 -62.41 -10.74 -17.36
N GLN A 269 -63.26 -9.73 -17.57
CA GLN A 269 -62.85 -8.32 -17.65
C GLN A 269 -62.15 -7.88 -16.36
N GLN A 270 -62.70 -8.29 -15.21
CA GLN A 270 -62.13 -8.00 -13.90
C GLN A 270 -60.78 -8.68 -13.72
N MET A 271 -60.65 -9.97 -14.10
CA MET A 271 -59.39 -10.71 -14.03
C MET A 271 -58.32 -10.10 -14.94
N ARG A 272 -58.70 -9.70 -16.16
CA ARG A 272 -57.80 -9.00 -17.10
C ARG A 272 -57.34 -7.64 -16.56
N ALA A 273 -58.25 -6.87 -15.97
CA ALA A 273 -57.92 -5.58 -15.34
C ALA A 273 -56.99 -5.77 -14.12
N GLY A 274 -57.23 -6.81 -13.31
CA GLY A 274 -56.37 -7.20 -12.19
C GLY A 274 -54.95 -7.55 -12.64
N LEU A 275 -54.83 -8.46 -13.62
CA LEU A 275 -53.54 -8.85 -14.20
C LEU A 275 -52.78 -7.68 -14.81
N ALA A 276 -53.47 -6.80 -15.55
CA ALA A 276 -52.84 -5.60 -16.11
C ALA A 276 -52.34 -4.64 -15.02
N THR A 277 -53.06 -4.55 -13.90
CA THR A 277 -52.67 -3.74 -12.74
C THR A 277 -51.46 -4.36 -12.04
N ASP A 278 -51.45 -5.68 -11.85
CA ASP A 278 -50.32 -6.41 -11.26
C ASP A 278 -49.05 -6.27 -12.09
N VAL A 279 -49.14 -6.41 -13.41
CA VAL A 279 -48.00 -6.20 -14.32
C VAL A 279 -47.48 -4.76 -14.25
N ARG A 280 -48.37 -3.77 -14.15
CA ARG A 280 -47.98 -2.37 -13.98
C ARG A 280 -47.27 -2.14 -12.65
N GLU A 281 -47.77 -2.71 -11.55
CA GLU A 281 -47.15 -2.62 -10.22
C GLU A 281 -45.78 -3.31 -10.19
N MET A 282 -45.65 -4.50 -10.79
CA MET A 282 -44.37 -5.19 -10.94
C MET A 282 -43.37 -4.34 -11.73
N ARG A 283 -43.78 -3.69 -12.82
CA ARG A 283 -42.93 -2.76 -13.57
C ARG A 283 -42.48 -1.57 -12.72
N GLN A 284 -43.37 -0.98 -11.92
CA GLN A 284 -43.03 0.11 -11.02
C GLN A 284 -42.06 -0.33 -9.91
N LEU A 285 -42.18 -1.54 -9.38
CA LEU A 285 -41.24 -2.12 -8.42
C LEU A 285 -39.86 -2.32 -9.05
N LEU A 286 -39.81 -2.75 -10.31
CA LEU A 286 -38.58 -2.98 -11.06
C LEU A 286 -37.88 -1.70 -11.50
N GLN A 287 -38.63 -0.61 -11.73
CA GLN A 287 -38.08 0.71 -12.06
C GLN A 287 -37.42 1.41 -10.87
N ARG A 288 -37.70 0.98 -9.63
CA ARG A 288 -36.99 1.48 -8.45
C ARG A 288 -35.59 0.88 -8.40
N ASN A 289 -34.63 1.60 -7.80
CA ASN A 289 -33.28 1.09 -7.55
C ASN A 289 -33.35 -0.14 -6.62
N LEU A 290 -33.51 -1.31 -7.23
CA LEU A 290 -33.53 -2.61 -6.56
C LEU A 290 -32.11 -2.99 -6.16
N HIS A 291 -31.99 -3.57 -4.98
CA HIS A 291 -30.74 -4.13 -4.49
C HIS A 291 -30.26 -5.29 -5.39
N PRO A 292 -28.95 -5.51 -5.62
CA PRO A 292 -28.45 -6.56 -6.52
C PRO A 292 -28.99 -7.97 -6.21
N THR A 293 -29.05 -8.35 -4.92
CA THR A 293 -29.65 -9.63 -4.50
C THR A 293 -31.15 -9.70 -4.80
N ALA A 294 -31.89 -8.59 -4.62
CA ALA A 294 -33.30 -8.50 -4.95
C ALA A 294 -33.51 -8.62 -6.47
N LYS A 295 -32.60 -8.09 -7.28
CA LYS A 295 -32.59 -8.27 -8.73
C LYS A 295 -32.40 -9.72 -9.14
N ILE A 296 -31.46 -10.45 -8.51
CA ILE A 296 -31.25 -11.89 -8.77
C ILE A 296 -32.50 -12.70 -8.38
N ALA A 297 -33.08 -12.42 -7.21
CA ALA A 297 -34.33 -13.07 -6.78
C ALA A 297 -35.49 -12.78 -7.75
N SER A 298 -35.60 -11.52 -8.21
CA SER A 298 -36.58 -11.09 -9.21
C SER A 298 -36.39 -11.79 -10.55
N GLN A 299 -35.15 -11.92 -11.03
CA GLN A 299 -34.83 -12.66 -12.25
C GLN A 299 -35.18 -14.15 -12.13
N ARG A 300 -34.88 -14.79 -11.00
CA ARG A 300 -35.25 -16.19 -10.75
C ARG A 300 -36.78 -16.36 -10.74
N ALA A 301 -37.49 -15.47 -10.07
CA ALA A 301 -38.95 -15.49 -10.02
C ALA A 301 -39.57 -15.33 -11.42
N LEU A 302 -39.05 -14.41 -12.24
CA LEU A 302 -39.49 -14.22 -13.63
C LEU A 302 -39.21 -15.46 -14.49
N ARG A 303 -38.04 -16.08 -14.37
CA ARG A 303 -37.73 -17.33 -15.10
C ARG A 303 -38.64 -18.47 -14.69
N ALA A 304 -38.90 -18.63 -13.38
CA ALA A 304 -39.83 -19.63 -12.87
C ALA A 304 -41.25 -19.40 -13.41
N PHE A 305 -41.71 -18.16 -13.40
CA PHE A 305 -42.99 -17.77 -14.00
C PHE A 305 -43.03 -18.09 -15.50
N GLN A 306 -41.99 -17.70 -16.25
CA GLN A 306 -41.91 -17.99 -17.69
C GLN A 306 -41.98 -19.50 -17.97
N SER A 307 -41.25 -20.32 -17.21
CA SER A 307 -41.30 -21.78 -17.35
C SER A 307 -42.68 -22.35 -17.01
N ALA A 308 -43.36 -21.82 -15.98
CA ALA A 308 -44.68 -22.26 -15.58
C ALA A 308 -45.71 -21.94 -16.69
N VAL A 309 -45.69 -20.71 -17.23
CA VAL A 309 -46.58 -20.31 -18.31
C VAL A 309 -46.33 -21.09 -19.60
N GLN A 310 -45.06 -21.35 -19.95
CA GLN A 310 -44.71 -22.16 -21.12
C GLN A 310 -45.20 -23.61 -20.98
N GLY A 311 -44.99 -24.25 -19.83
CA GLY A 311 -45.48 -25.61 -19.58
C GLY A 311 -47.01 -25.70 -19.63
N THR A 312 -47.72 -24.64 -19.23
CA THR A 312 -49.19 -24.59 -19.31
C THR A 312 -49.69 -24.52 -20.76
N ARG A 313 -48.90 -23.96 -21.68
CA ARG A 313 -49.25 -23.90 -23.11
C ARG A 313 -49.21 -25.28 -23.77
N GLU A 314 -48.31 -26.15 -23.32
CA GLU A 314 -48.19 -27.52 -23.82
C GLU A 314 -49.34 -28.40 -23.29
N VAL A 315 -49.72 -28.22 -22.02
CA VAL A 315 -50.80 -28.99 -21.37
C VAL A 315 -52.19 -28.45 -21.70
N GLY A 316 -52.31 -27.14 -21.97
CA GLY A 316 -53.57 -26.44 -22.20
C GLY A 316 -54.30 -26.76 -23.51
N GLN A 317 -53.73 -27.59 -24.38
CA GLN A 317 -54.48 -28.13 -25.52
C GLN A 317 -55.55 -29.16 -25.11
N GLU A 318 -55.47 -29.76 -23.91
CA GLU A 318 -56.42 -30.81 -23.46
C GLU A 318 -57.33 -30.40 -22.28
N LEU A 319 -56.96 -29.39 -21.49
CA LEU A 319 -57.73 -28.93 -20.32
C LEU A 319 -58.48 -27.62 -20.64
N GLY A 320 -59.81 -27.62 -20.47
CA GLY A 320 -60.72 -26.55 -20.90
C GLY A 320 -60.39 -25.12 -20.44
N ASN A 321 -60.93 -24.15 -21.20
CA ASN A 321 -60.59 -22.71 -21.23
C ASN A 321 -60.53 -21.94 -19.89
N ILE A 322 -61.26 -22.35 -18.85
CA ILE A 322 -61.39 -21.57 -17.60
C ILE A 322 -60.22 -21.83 -16.64
N SER A 323 -59.69 -23.06 -16.62
CA SER A 323 -58.64 -23.50 -15.70
C SER A 323 -57.31 -22.78 -15.95
N GLY A 324 -56.98 -22.50 -17.22
CA GLY A 324 -55.73 -21.86 -17.60
C GLY A 324 -55.62 -20.40 -17.15
N MET A 325 -56.74 -19.66 -17.15
CA MET A 325 -56.78 -18.26 -16.70
C MET A 325 -56.58 -18.14 -15.18
N GLN A 326 -57.20 -19.03 -14.40
CA GLN A 326 -57.02 -19.07 -12.95
C GLN A 326 -55.58 -19.42 -12.59
N PHE A 327 -54.97 -20.38 -13.27
CA PHE A 327 -53.55 -20.71 -13.10
C PHE A 327 -52.65 -19.51 -13.39
N LEU A 328 -52.90 -18.80 -14.50
CA LEU A 328 -52.12 -17.62 -14.87
C LEU A 328 -52.27 -16.48 -13.84
N ALA A 329 -53.47 -16.28 -13.31
CA ALA A 329 -53.73 -15.31 -12.24
C ALA A 329 -52.99 -15.68 -10.94
N GLU A 330 -53.01 -16.96 -10.55
CA GLU A 330 -52.29 -17.45 -9.38
C GLU A 330 -50.78 -17.27 -9.52
N GLU A 331 -50.20 -17.67 -10.64
CA GLU A 331 -48.75 -17.52 -10.86
C GLU A 331 -48.32 -16.06 -11.00
N THR A 332 -49.17 -15.20 -11.57
CA THR A 332 -48.89 -13.76 -11.59
C THR A 332 -48.91 -13.17 -10.18
N GLY A 333 -49.84 -13.63 -9.32
CA GLY A 333 -49.89 -13.28 -7.91
C GLY A 333 -48.64 -13.72 -7.14
N ARG A 334 -48.15 -14.95 -7.38
CA ARG A 334 -46.90 -15.48 -6.79
C ARG A 334 -45.68 -14.67 -7.21
N LEU A 335 -45.58 -14.35 -8.51
CA LEU A 335 -44.51 -13.51 -9.04
C LEU A 335 -44.52 -12.13 -8.36
N LYS A 336 -45.68 -11.48 -8.32
CA LYS A 336 -45.86 -10.18 -7.67
C LYS A 336 -45.46 -10.19 -6.20
N ALA A 337 -45.90 -11.20 -5.44
CA ALA A 337 -45.55 -11.34 -4.02
C ALA A 337 -44.04 -11.46 -3.81
N THR A 338 -43.37 -12.26 -4.65
CA THR A 338 -41.91 -12.46 -4.60
C THR A 338 -41.15 -11.18 -4.94
N LEU A 339 -41.61 -10.44 -5.96
CA LEU A 339 -41.03 -9.15 -6.33
C LEU A 339 -41.20 -8.11 -5.21
N LYS A 340 -42.37 -8.07 -4.56
CA LYS A 340 -42.63 -7.16 -3.45
C LYS A 340 -41.76 -7.48 -2.23
N ALA A 341 -41.60 -8.76 -1.87
CA ALA A 341 -40.73 -9.19 -0.78
C ALA A 341 -39.25 -8.89 -1.06
N SER A 342 -38.82 -9.08 -2.31
CA SER A 342 -37.47 -8.75 -2.77
C SER A 342 -37.22 -7.23 -2.74
N ALA A 343 -38.21 -6.42 -3.11
CA ALA A 343 -38.11 -4.97 -3.05
C ALA A 343 -38.05 -4.42 -1.61
N GLN A 344 -38.66 -5.12 -0.65
CA GLN A 344 -38.68 -4.75 0.78
C GLN A 344 -37.39 -5.10 1.53
N THR A 345 -36.59 -6.06 1.05
CA THR A 345 -35.37 -6.56 1.72
C THR A 345 -34.12 -5.66 1.52
N GLN A 346 -34.35 -4.36 1.33
CA GLN A 346 -33.39 -3.34 0.86
C GLN A 346 -32.08 -3.14 1.67
N THR A 347 -31.83 -3.83 2.78
CA THR A 347 -30.83 -3.36 3.78
C THR A 347 -29.64 -4.28 4.08
N SER A 348 -29.51 -5.48 3.49
CA SER A 348 -28.57 -6.49 4.05
C SER A 348 -27.16 -6.55 3.46
N TYR A 349 -26.99 -6.48 2.12
CA TYR A 349 -25.67 -6.72 1.52
C TYR A 349 -24.82 -5.46 1.34
N ALA A 350 -25.42 -4.30 1.04
CA ALA A 350 -24.72 -3.02 1.12
C ALA A 350 -24.11 -2.83 2.51
N VAL A 351 -24.84 -3.18 3.58
CA VAL A 351 -24.34 -3.22 4.95
C VAL A 351 -23.23 -4.27 5.13
N THR A 352 -23.28 -5.38 4.40
CA THR A 352 -22.23 -6.42 4.46
C THR A 352 -20.94 -5.96 3.78
N VAL A 353 -21.04 -5.34 2.60
CA VAL A 353 -19.90 -4.73 1.89
C VAL A 353 -19.36 -3.55 2.68
N GLU A 354 -20.23 -2.68 3.18
CA GLU A 354 -19.88 -1.58 4.08
C GLU A 354 -19.18 -2.11 5.33
N ARG A 355 -19.66 -3.17 5.97
CA ARG A 355 -18.98 -3.82 7.10
C ARG A 355 -17.61 -4.39 6.73
N ARG A 356 -17.47 -5.01 5.56
CA ARG A 356 -16.17 -5.53 5.09
C ARG A 356 -15.20 -4.41 4.79
N THR A 357 -15.64 -3.35 4.10
CA THR A 357 -14.83 -2.16 3.82
C THR A 357 -14.47 -1.44 5.11
N ALA A 358 -15.42 -1.27 6.04
CA ALA A 358 -15.15 -0.70 7.36
C ALA A 358 -14.15 -1.54 8.15
N ALA A 359 -14.27 -2.88 8.15
CA ALA A 359 -13.31 -3.77 8.80
C ALA A 359 -11.91 -3.67 8.17
N PHE A 360 -11.83 -3.60 6.84
CA PHE A 360 -10.58 -3.39 6.11
C PHE A 360 -9.96 -2.03 6.47
N VAL A 361 -10.73 -0.94 6.45
CA VAL A 361 -10.29 0.41 6.84
C VAL A 361 -9.79 0.41 8.28
N VAL A 362 -10.47 -0.27 9.21
CA VAL A 362 -10.01 -0.42 10.61
C VAL A 362 -8.68 -1.17 10.67
N SER A 363 -8.50 -2.25 9.90
CA SER A 363 -7.24 -2.99 9.81
C SER A 363 -6.11 -2.11 9.27
N MET A 364 -6.38 -1.38 8.19
CA MET A 364 -5.41 -0.47 7.58
C MET A 364 -5.04 0.69 8.51
N ASN A 365 -6.00 1.21 9.26
CA ASN A 365 -5.77 2.24 10.29
C ASN A 365 -4.87 1.70 11.42
N LYS A 366 -4.96 0.42 11.79
CA LYS A 366 -4.02 -0.21 12.74
C LYS A 366 -2.59 -0.24 12.16
N VAL A 367 -2.44 -0.60 10.89
CA VAL A 367 -1.13 -0.59 10.21
C VAL A 367 -0.55 0.83 10.13
N LEU A 368 -1.37 1.81 9.75
CA LEU A 368 -0.96 3.22 9.72
C LEU A 368 -0.58 3.74 11.11
N ARG A 369 -1.30 3.36 12.17
CA ARG A 369 -0.93 3.69 13.56
C ARG A 369 0.39 3.02 13.97
N ALA A 370 0.63 1.78 13.55
CA ALA A 370 1.90 1.11 13.80
C ALA A 370 3.05 1.87 13.11
N LYS A 371 2.92 2.18 11.82
CA LYS A 371 3.90 3.00 11.07
C LYS A 371 4.10 4.39 11.69
N THR A 372 3.01 5.04 12.13
CA THR A 372 3.08 6.35 12.78
C THR A 372 3.80 6.28 14.13
N ARG A 373 3.65 5.18 14.89
CA ARG A 373 4.43 4.96 16.11
C ARG A 373 5.91 4.78 15.80
N THR A 374 6.26 4.03 14.75
CA THR A 374 7.66 3.90 14.32
C THR A 374 8.24 5.25 13.93
N LEU A 375 7.54 6.04 13.11
CA LEU A 375 7.93 7.41 12.78
C LEU A 375 8.03 8.32 14.01
N GLY A 376 7.14 8.14 14.99
CA GLY A 376 7.21 8.81 16.28
C GLY A 376 8.49 8.48 17.05
N ILE A 377 8.86 7.20 17.11
CA ILE A 377 10.12 6.72 17.70
C ILE A 377 11.29 7.39 16.97
N TYR A 378 11.30 7.40 15.64
CA TYR A 378 12.33 8.07 14.83
C TYR A 378 12.39 9.57 15.11
N ARG A 379 11.26 10.28 15.19
CA ARG A 379 11.23 11.71 15.54
C ARG A 379 11.79 11.98 16.93
N THR A 380 11.43 11.17 17.93
CA THR A 380 12.01 11.31 19.28
C THR A 380 13.49 10.97 19.30
N ALA A 381 13.94 9.96 18.57
CA ALA A 381 15.35 9.60 18.45
C ALA A 381 16.14 10.70 17.72
N ALA A 382 15.60 11.25 16.63
CA ALA A 382 16.19 12.36 15.89
C ALA A 382 16.22 13.66 16.71
N SER A 383 15.17 13.95 17.47
CA SER A 383 15.13 15.10 18.40
C SER A 383 16.16 14.94 19.52
N LYS A 384 16.27 13.75 20.13
CA LYS A 384 17.33 13.45 21.11
C LYS A 384 18.72 13.54 20.49
N SER A 385 18.89 13.09 19.25
CA SER A 385 20.14 13.20 18.51
C SER A 385 20.51 14.67 18.24
N ARG A 386 19.57 15.50 17.78
CA ARG A 386 19.78 16.95 17.63
C ARG A 386 20.13 17.64 18.94
N LEU A 387 19.45 17.29 20.02
CA LEU A 387 19.76 17.82 21.35
C LEU A 387 21.17 17.40 21.80
N ARG A 388 21.55 16.15 21.57
CA ARG A 388 22.92 15.68 21.83
C ARG A 388 23.93 16.38 20.94
N GLN A 389 23.61 16.63 19.66
CA GLN A 389 24.47 17.38 18.75
C GLN A 389 24.63 18.84 19.19
N SER A 390 23.58 19.49 19.69
CA SER A 390 23.69 20.87 20.19
C SER A 390 24.53 20.95 21.46
N ILE A 391 24.33 20.01 22.40
CA ILE A 391 25.13 19.89 23.62
C ILE A 391 26.59 19.58 23.28
N LEU A 392 26.82 18.66 22.33
CA LEU A 392 28.16 18.34 21.86
C LEU A 392 28.78 19.50 21.08
N SER A 393 28.04 20.27 20.29
CA SER A 393 28.60 21.39 19.54
C SER A 393 28.99 22.56 20.44
N GLU A 394 28.19 22.86 21.48
CA GLU A 394 28.54 23.88 22.47
C GLU A 394 29.74 23.43 23.33
N GLY A 395 29.78 22.17 23.78
CA GLY A 395 30.89 21.67 24.60
C GLY A 395 32.17 21.33 23.83
N LEU A 396 32.09 20.85 22.57
CA LEU A 396 33.30 20.54 21.79
C LEU A 396 34.03 21.79 21.34
N GLN A 397 33.33 22.85 20.92
CA GLN A 397 34.01 23.99 20.30
C GLN A 397 34.93 24.72 21.28
N ASP A 398 34.55 24.81 22.55
CA ASP A 398 35.37 25.46 23.57
C ASP A 398 36.52 24.52 24.03
N ASP A 399 36.22 23.25 24.30
CA ASP A 399 37.25 22.30 24.77
C ASP A 399 38.28 21.90 23.70
N LEU A 400 37.88 21.72 22.44
CA LEU A 400 38.83 21.35 21.36
C LEU A 400 39.71 22.52 20.94
N ARG A 401 39.20 23.77 20.95
CA ARG A 401 40.04 24.94 20.64
C ARG A 401 41.11 25.15 21.69
N GLU A 402 40.78 24.94 22.95
CA GLU A 402 41.70 25.18 24.05
C GLU A 402 42.68 24.01 24.26
N LEU A 403 42.22 22.75 24.25
CA LEU A 403 43.07 21.59 24.52
C LEU A 403 43.92 21.15 23.32
N SER A 404 43.37 21.15 22.10
CA SER A 404 44.15 20.70 20.94
C SER A 404 45.23 21.72 20.57
N PHE A 405 44.93 23.02 20.58
CA PHE A 405 45.91 24.02 20.19
C PHE A 405 47.07 24.11 21.19
N VAL A 406 46.78 24.10 22.49
CA VAL A 406 47.83 24.19 23.54
C VAL A 406 48.64 22.90 23.65
N ALA A 407 48.02 21.72 23.54
CA ALA A 407 48.74 20.46 23.58
C ALA A 407 49.62 20.26 22.34
N THR A 408 49.12 20.62 21.15
CA THR A 408 49.89 20.52 19.91
C THR A 408 51.02 21.52 19.88
N LEU A 409 50.82 22.75 20.39
CA LEU A 409 51.90 23.74 20.54
C LEU A 409 52.99 23.28 21.52
N ARG A 410 52.62 22.65 22.65
CA ARG A 410 53.61 22.10 23.59
C ARG A 410 54.39 20.93 23.03
N ALA A 411 53.73 20.05 22.27
CA ALA A 411 54.39 18.94 21.59
C ALA A 411 55.35 19.45 20.50
N LEU A 412 54.94 20.47 19.76
CA LEU A 412 55.78 21.10 18.74
C LEU A 412 56.99 21.81 19.36
N ASP A 413 56.80 22.54 20.47
CA ASP A 413 57.88 23.18 21.23
C ASP A 413 58.88 22.14 21.78
N ALA A 414 58.39 21.06 22.41
CA ALA A 414 59.25 19.97 22.87
C ALA A 414 60.05 19.33 21.73
N SER A 415 59.39 19.05 20.60
CA SER A 415 60.07 18.48 19.42
C SER A 415 61.10 19.42 18.82
N TRP A 416 60.86 20.73 18.87
CA TRP A 416 61.80 21.76 18.41
C TRP A 416 63.06 21.78 19.29
N TRP A 417 62.91 21.69 20.61
CA TRP A 417 64.05 21.66 21.53
C TRP A 417 64.89 20.38 21.38
N ASP A 418 64.26 19.23 21.15
CA ASP A 418 64.99 17.98 20.88
C ASP A 418 65.77 18.07 19.56
N LEU A 419 65.15 18.62 18.51
CA LEU A 419 65.79 18.78 17.20
C LEU A 419 66.97 19.77 17.28
N ARG A 420 66.81 20.87 18.01
CA ARG A 420 67.90 21.82 18.29
C ARG A 420 69.04 21.17 19.04
N LYS A 421 68.75 20.34 20.04
CA LYS A 421 69.77 19.63 20.83
C LYS A 421 70.63 18.70 19.96
N GLU A 422 70.03 18.00 19.01
CA GLU A 422 70.79 17.17 18.06
C GLU A 422 71.57 18.03 17.05
N LEU A 423 71.06 19.19 16.67
CA LEU A 423 71.75 20.15 15.79
C LEU A 423 72.97 20.77 16.48
N ASP A 424 72.82 21.20 17.73
CA ASP A 424 73.91 21.73 18.56
C ASP A 424 74.98 20.64 18.77
N ARG A 425 74.56 19.40 19.06
CA ARG A 425 75.48 18.25 19.18
C ARG A 425 76.24 17.96 17.89
N TYR A 426 75.59 18.08 16.73
CA TYR A 426 76.24 17.91 15.43
C TYR A 426 77.27 19.03 15.17
N LEU A 427 76.93 20.28 15.49
CA LEU A 427 77.83 21.42 15.30
C LEU A 427 79.05 21.35 16.23
N ASP A 428 78.87 20.93 17.48
CA ASP A 428 79.98 20.74 18.45
C ASP A 428 80.97 19.64 18.02
N THR A 429 80.59 18.75 17.09
CA THR A 429 81.50 17.72 16.56
C THR A 429 82.40 18.20 15.42
N TYR A 430 82.19 19.44 14.94
CA TYR A 430 82.94 20.03 13.82
C TYR A 430 83.92 21.15 14.24
N GLU A 431 84.08 21.42 15.55
CA GLU A 431 85.23 22.10 16.15
C GLU A 431 86.28 21.09 16.62
#